data_AF-A0A7X3G5I4-F1
#
_entry.id   AF-A0A7X3G5I4-F1
#
_cell.length_a   1.000
_cell.length_b   1.000
_cell.length_c   1.000
_cell.angle_alpha   90.00
_cell.angle_beta   90.00
_cell.angle_gamma   90.00
#
_symmetry.space_group_name_H-M   'P 1'
#
loop_
_entity.id
_entity.type
_entity.pdbx_description
1 polymer ?
#
loop_
_entity_poly.entity_id
_entity_poly.type
_entity_poly.pdbx_seq_one_letter_code
_entity_poly.pdbx_strand_id
1 'polypeptide(L)'
;MSKWVKRTSIALAALALLGVATAGVGKVLGERKMARSIALDVRPLDIVPDVARVDHGRYLYNTRGCAECHGADGAGRTVVRDGGMLVVAPNITAGPNGTTARYRVIDWVRTVRHGVKPNGNPVMIMPSEDYSRLSDEDMAALVAYLEQMRPVSGAKAVIDVPVPVKALYAFGVIKDASEKIDHALAPPQAMPAAVTPAYGAYVAATCTGCHGADLAGGRVPGAPPSWPPAARLVPGKGSAMNRYPTADAFMAMLRTGHRPDGSAISPVMPFGSFRQMNETDLRALYAYLKSVPGTALAQR
;
A
#
# COMPACT_ATOMS: atom_id res chain seq x y z
N MET A 1 -30.42 -39.49 -25.14
CA MET A 1 -30.07 -38.72 -23.92
C MET A 1 -31.25 -38.69 -22.97
N SER A 2 -31.06 -39.03 -21.70
CA SER A 2 -32.16 -38.96 -20.71
C SER A 2 -32.60 -37.50 -20.52
N LYS A 3 -33.89 -37.27 -20.24
CA LYS A 3 -34.43 -35.93 -19.96
C LYS A 3 -33.65 -35.21 -18.84
N TRP A 4 -33.06 -35.99 -17.93
CA TRP A 4 -32.21 -35.49 -16.85
C TRP A 4 -30.89 -34.90 -17.37
N VAL A 5 -30.17 -35.61 -18.23
CA VAL A 5 -28.92 -35.13 -18.86
C VAL A 5 -29.17 -33.84 -19.66
N LYS A 6 -30.27 -33.75 -20.41
CA LYS A 6 -30.61 -32.51 -21.15
C LYS A 6 -30.86 -31.32 -20.22
N ARG A 7 -31.56 -31.53 -19.09
CA ARG A 7 -31.84 -30.49 -18.09
C ARG A 7 -30.58 -30.02 -17.36
N THR A 8 -29.71 -30.94 -16.95
CA THR A 8 -28.43 -30.59 -16.31
C THR A 8 -27.50 -29.87 -17.28
N SER A 9 -27.40 -30.29 -18.55
CA SER A 9 -26.59 -29.56 -19.54
C SER A 9 -27.11 -28.14 -19.80
N ILE A 10 -28.43 -27.94 -19.91
CA ILE A 10 -29.02 -26.59 -20.07
C ILE A 10 -28.74 -25.74 -18.83
N ALA A 11 -28.89 -26.29 -17.62
CA ALA A 11 -28.61 -25.56 -16.38
C ALA A 11 -27.13 -25.17 -16.27
N LEU A 12 -26.20 -26.06 -16.60
CA LEU A 12 -24.77 -25.77 -16.62
C LEU A 12 -24.42 -24.72 -17.68
N ALA A 13 -25.00 -24.81 -18.87
CA ALA A 13 -24.81 -23.81 -19.92
C ALA A 13 -25.35 -22.43 -19.50
N ALA A 14 -26.52 -22.38 -18.87
CA ALA A 14 -27.10 -21.14 -18.35
C ALA A 14 -26.24 -20.53 -17.23
N LEU A 15 -25.73 -21.34 -16.31
CA LEU A 15 -24.80 -20.88 -15.26
C LEU A 15 -23.48 -20.39 -15.84
N ALA A 16 -22.94 -21.07 -16.86
CA ALA A 16 -21.73 -20.63 -17.55
C ALA A 16 -21.95 -19.29 -18.26
N LEU A 17 -23.07 -19.14 -18.99
CA LEU A 17 -23.45 -17.89 -19.64
C LEU A 17 -23.64 -16.76 -18.63
N LEU A 18 -24.31 -17.03 -17.50
CA LEU A 18 -24.46 -16.06 -16.42
C LEU A 18 -23.11 -15.66 -15.82
N GLY A 19 -22.19 -16.61 -15.64
CA GLY A 19 -20.82 -16.35 -15.18
C GLY A 19 -20.05 -15.45 -16.15
N VAL A 20 -20.12 -15.74 -17.45
CA VAL A 20 -19.49 -14.91 -18.51
C VAL A 20 -20.10 -13.52 -18.56
N ALA A 21 -21.43 -13.41 -18.51
CA ALA A 21 -22.13 -12.12 -18.49
C ALA A 21 -21.76 -11.30 -17.25
N THR A 22 -21.71 -11.94 -16.08
CA THR A 22 -21.31 -11.28 -14.81
C THR A 22 -19.88 -10.80 -14.87
N ALA A 23 -18.95 -11.60 -15.42
CA ALA A 23 -17.56 -11.21 -15.62
C ALA A 23 -17.42 -10.05 -16.62
N GLY A 24 -18.19 -10.09 -17.72
CA GLY A 24 -18.22 -9.03 -18.73
C GLY A 24 -18.75 -7.70 -18.19
N VAL A 25 -19.89 -7.73 -17.48
CA VAL A 25 -20.46 -6.56 -16.80
C VAL A 25 -19.50 -6.04 -15.73
N GLY A 26 -18.92 -6.94 -14.92
CA GLY A 26 -17.93 -6.61 -13.90
C GLY A 26 -16.69 -5.94 -14.48
N LYS A 27 -16.20 -6.38 -15.64
CA LYS A 27 -15.09 -5.71 -16.35
C LYS A 27 -15.45 -4.27 -16.71
N VAL A 28 -16.60 -4.06 -17.36
CA VAL A 28 -17.03 -2.72 -17.82
C VAL A 28 -17.26 -1.78 -16.64
N LEU A 29 -17.95 -2.25 -15.60
CA LEU A 29 -18.18 -1.47 -14.39
C LEU A 29 -16.87 -1.17 -13.66
N GLY A 30 -15.94 -2.13 -13.61
CA GLY A 30 -14.62 -1.94 -13.02
C GLY A 30 -13.82 -0.88 -13.75
N GLU A 31 -13.76 -0.94 -15.09
CA GLU A 31 -13.07 0.05 -15.92
C GLU A 31 -13.71 1.45 -15.79
N ARG A 32 -15.04 1.54 -15.76
CA ARG A 32 -15.75 2.80 -15.47
C ARG A 32 -15.42 3.33 -14.07
N LYS A 33 -15.38 2.47 -13.06
CA LYS A 33 -15.04 2.84 -11.68
C LYS A 33 -13.59 3.32 -11.58
N MET A 34 -12.64 2.70 -12.30
CA MET A 34 -11.24 3.15 -12.38
C MET A 34 -11.10 4.50 -13.09
N ALA A 35 -11.99 4.79 -14.05
CA ALA A 35 -12.01 6.03 -14.82
C ALA A 35 -12.92 7.12 -14.24
N ARG A 36 -13.53 6.89 -13.06
CA ARG A 36 -14.40 7.89 -12.41
C ARG A 36 -13.59 9.13 -12.01
N SER A 37 -14.25 10.28 -11.95
CA SER A 37 -13.66 11.51 -11.43
C SER A 37 -14.11 11.74 -10.00
N ILE A 38 -13.16 12.08 -9.13
CA ILE A 38 -13.37 12.35 -7.71
C ILE A 38 -12.98 13.82 -7.47
N ALA A 39 -13.97 14.62 -7.10
CA ALA A 39 -13.74 16.00 -6.71
C ALA A 39 -13.28 16.05 -5.25
N LEU A 40 -12.11 16.66 -5.02
CA LEU A 40 -11.56 16.87 -3.69
C LEU A 40 -11.07 18.31 -3.57
N ASP A 41 -11.43 18.93 -2.46
CA ASP A 41 -10.77 20.14 -1.99
C ASP A 41 -9.50 19.73 -1.24
N VAL A 42 -8.35 20.08 -1.79
CA VAL A 42 -7.04 19.71 -1.24
C VAL A 42 -6.35 20.99 -0.85
N ARG A 43 -5.88 21.05 0.39
CA ARG A 43 -5.13 22.20 0.86
C ARG A 43 -3.71 22.18 0.26
N PRO A 44 -3.24 23.31 -0.29
CA PRO A 44 -1.84 23.41 -0.70
C PRO A 44 -0.93 23.29 0.52
N LEU A 45 0.29 22.81 0.30
CA LEU A 45 1.37 22.84 1.28
C LEU A 45 2.42 23.84 0.82
N ASP A 46 2.97 24.59 1.77
CA ASP A 46 4.13 25.43 1.52
C ASP A 46 5.40 24.58 1.66
N ILE A 47 6.15 24.47 0.58
CA ILE A 47 7.41 23.74 0.56
C ILE A 47 8.55 24.76 0.63
N VAL A 48 9.22 24.84 1.78
CA VAL A 48 10.48 25.56 1.90
C VAL A 48 11.61 24.53 1.82
N PRO A 49 12.36 24.43 0.71
CA PRO A 49 13.42 23.45 0.62
C PRO A 49 14.61 23.87 1.48
N ASP A 50 14.99 23.02 2.43
CA ASP A 50 16.27 23.07 3.14
C ASP A 50 16.89 21.65 3.16
N VAL A 51 18.19 21.56 3.39
CA VAL A 51 18.93 20.30 3.31
C VAL A 51 18.38 19.25 4.29
N ALA A 52 18.05 19.64 5.52
CA ALA A 52 17.55 18.72 6.53
C ALA A 52 16.16 18.18 6.14
N ARG A 53 15.29 19.04 5.58
CA ARG A 53 13.97 18.63 5.08
C ARG A 53 14.06 17.67 3.90
N VAL A 54 14.96 17.91 2.96
CA VAL A 54 15.19 17.02 1.81
C VAL A 54 15.73 15.66 2.28
N ASP A 55 16.66 15.67 3.23
CA ASP A 55 17.20 14.45 3.81
C ASP A 55 16.14 13.64 4.57
N HIS A 56 15.25 14.30 5.30
CA HIS A 56 14.10 13.66 5.93
C HIS A 56 13.11 13.10 4.90
N GLY A 57 12.85 13.84 3.82
CA GLY A 57 12.05 13.34 2.69
C GLY A 57 12.63 12.10 2.05
N ARG A 58 13.96 12.07 1.86
CA ARG A 58 14.70 10.90 1.39
C ARG A 58 14.57 9.73 2.36
N TYR A 59 14.64 9.97 3.66
CA TYR A 59 14.43 8.95 4.68
C TYR A 59 13.02 8.35 4.58
N LEU A 60 11.97 9.19 4.49
CA LEU A 60 10.59 8.73 4.33
C LEU A 60 10.40 7.93 3.04
N TYR A 61 10.93 8.39 1.90
CA TYR A 61 10.84 7.67 0.63
C TYR A 61 11.41 6.25 0.71
N ASN A 62 12.56 6.10 1.37
CA ASN A 62 13.24 4.82 1.48
C ASN A 62 12.62 3.90 2.54
N THR A 63 12.00 4.44 3.59
CA THR A 63 11.50 3.65 4.73
C THR A 63 10.00 3.36 4.68
N ARG A 64 9.22 4.18 3.96
CA ARG A 64 7.76 4.04 3.83
C ARG A 64 7.32 3.19 2.63
N GLY A 65 8.24 2.45 2.01
CA GLY A 65 7.93 1.53 0.90
C GLY A 65 7.84 2.16 -0.48
N CYS A 66 8.02 3.48 -0.63
CA CYS A 66 7.94 4.14 -1.93
C CYS A 66 9.00 3.58 -2.90
N ALA A 67 10.25 3.42 -2.42
CA ALA A 67 11.36 2.86 -3.21
C ALA A 67 11.16 1.39 -3.64
N GLU A 68 10.35 0.61 -2.92
CA GLU A 68 10.06 -0.79 -3.27
C GLU A 68 9.26 -0.90 -4.57
N CYS A 69 8.37 0.08 -4.80
CA CYS A 69 7.56 0.15 -6.00
C CYS A 69 8.18 1.08 -7.06
N HIS A 70 8.68 2.26 -6.66
CA HIS A 70 9.17 3.27 -7.60
C HIS A 70 10.68 3.19 -7.87
N GLY A 71 11.41 2.28 -7.20
CA GLY A 71 12.87 2.15 -7.33
C GLY A 71 13.63 3.19 -6.51
N ALA A 72 14.90 2.94 -6.19
CA ALA A 72 15.70 3.86 -5.39
C ALA A 72 15.90 5.24 -6.05
N ASP A 73 15.87 5.28 -7.38
CA ASP A 73 16.04 6.48 -8.21
C ASP A 73 14.71 7.04 -8.74
N GLY A 74 13.57 6.46 -8.35
CA GLY A 74 12.25 6.91 -8.81
C GLY A 74 11.90 6.53 -10.26
N ALA A 75 12.72 5.72 -10.94
CA ALA A 75 12.50 5.35 -12.34
C ALA A 75 11.28 4.45 -12.58
N GLY A 76 10.69 3.90 -11.52
CA GLY A 76 9.63 2.89 -11.60
C GLY A 76 10.17 1.49 -11.87
N ARG A 77 9.38 0.47 -11.52
CA ARG A 77 9.73 -0.94 -11.76
C ARG A 77 8.48 -1.82 -11.84
N THR A 78 8.69 -3.04 -12.33
CA THR A 78 7.66 -4.09 -12.21
C THR A 78 7.52 -4.47 -10.74
N VAL A 79 6.30 -4.36 -10.21
CA VAL A 79 5.94 -4.68 -8.83
C VAL A 79 5.31 -6.07 -8.75
N VAL A 80 4.41 -6.36 -9.68
CA VAL A 80 3.73 -7.66 -9.77
C VAL A 80 3.81 -8.17 -11.20
N ARG A 81 4.23 -9.43 -11.36
CA ARG A 81 4.15 -10.21 -12.59
C ARG A 81 3.85 -11.65 -12.22
N ASP A 82 2.60 -11.91 -11.86
CA ASP A 82 2.15 -13.22 -11.40
C ASP A 82 0.64 -13.37 -11.61
N GLY A 83 0.15 -14.61 -11.80
CA GLY A 83 -1.28 -14.92 -11.83
C GLY A 83 -2.10 -14.16 -12.90
N GLY A 84 -1.48 -13.79 -14.02
CA GLY A 84 -2.11 -12.97 -15.08
C GLY A 84 -2.25 -11.48 -14.71
N MET A 85 -1.62 -11.05 -13.62
CA MET A 85 -1.53 -9.65 -13.21
C MET A 85 -0.16 -9.08 -13.59
N LEU A 86 -0.16 -7.90 -14.21
CA LEU A 86 1.02 -7.09 -14.45
C LEU A 86 0.81 -5.70 -13.87
N VAL A 87 1.60 -5.36 -12.85
CA VAL A 87 1.65 -4.03 -12.26
C VAL A 87 3.05 -3.48 -12.41
N VAL A 88 3.16 -2.35 -13.11
CA VAL A 88 4.38 -1.57 -13.23
C VAL A 88 4.12 -0.20 -12.61
N ALA A 89 4.85 0.09 -11.53
CA ALA A 89 4.84 1.40 -10.92
C ALA A 89 5.62 2.36 -11.83
N PRO A 90 5.09 3.58 -12.08
CA PRO A 90 5.67 4.49 -13.04
C PRO A 90 6.95 5.16 -12.53
N ASN A 91 7.69 5.71 -13.49
CA ASN A 91 8.64 6.80 -13.28
C ASN A 91 7.92 8.00 -12.63
N ILE A 92 8.42 8.42 -11.48
CA ILE A 92 7.93 9.57 -10.71
C ILE A 92 8.93 10.73 -10.66
N THR A 93 9.99 10.65 -11.46
CA THR A 93 10.90 11.78 -11.68
C THR A 93 10.38 12.70 -12.78
N ALA A 94 10.97 13.89 -12.92
CA ALA A 94 10.66 14.81 -14.01
C ALA A 94 11.27 14.40 -15.37
N GLY A 95 11.87 13.20 -15.48
CA GLY A 95 12.47 12.71 -16.71
C GLY A 95 11.45 12.19 -17.74
N PRO A 96 11.91 11.70 -18.90
CA PRO A 96 11.04 11.15 -19.94
C PRO A 96 10.11 10.04 -19.41
N ASN A 97 8.83 10.10 -19.82
CA ASN A 97 7.74 9.25 -19.34
C ASN A 97 7.40 9.39 -17.84
N GLY A 98 7.96 10.39 -17.15
CA GLY A 98 7.63 10.73 -15.77
C GLY A 98 6.18 11.13 -15.61
N THR A 99 5.43 10.40 -14.79
CA THR A 99 4.00 10.65 -14.55
C THR A 99 3.74 11.92 -13.75
N THR A 100 4.77 12.44 -13.09
CA THR A 100 4.73 13.56 -12.16
C THR A 100 5.49 14.78 -12.67
N ALA A 101 5.99 14.76 -13.91
CA ALA A 101 6.78 15.85 -14.49
C ALA A 101 6.05 17.21 -14.54
N ARG A 102 4.72 17.20 -14.44
CA ARG A 102 3.87 18.41 -14.40
C ARG A 102 3.11 18.56 -13.08
N TYR A 103 3.43 17.75 -12.07
CA TYR A 103 2.79 17.87 -10.78
C TYR A 103 3.20 19.17 -10.12
N ARG A 104 2.23 19.83 -9.50
CA ARG A 104 2.45 20.87 -8.50
C ARG A 104 2.45 20.22 -7.11
N VAL A 105 2.86 20.97 -6.10
CA VAL A 105 2.81 20.49 -4.69
C VAL A 105 1.43 19.94 -4.32
N ILE A 106 0.35 20.65 -4.66
CA ILE A 106 -1.02 20.19 -4.38
C ILE A 106 -1.38 18.86 -5.07
N ASP A 107 -0.77 18.59 -6.22
CA ASP A 107 -0.98 17.35 -6.98
C ASP A 107 -0.27 16.17 -6.30
N TRP A 108 0.89 16.40 -5.69
CA TRP A 108 1.54 15.43 -4.82
C TRP A 108 0.71 15.11 -3.59
N VAL A 109 0.22 16.14 -2.88
CA VAL A 109 -0.65 15.95 -1.71
C VAL A 109 -1.91 15.17 -2.10
N ARG A 110 -2.57 15.55 -3.19
CA ARG A 110 -3.76 14.85 -3.71
C ARG A 110 -3.45 13.38 -4.03
N THR A 111 -2.33 13.11 -4.69
CA THR A 111 -1.97 11.76 -5.13
C THR A 111 -1.56 10.88 -3.96
N VAL A 112 -0.65 11.35 -3.10
CA VAL A 112 -0.06 10.55 -2.01
C VAL A 112 -1.01 10.42 -0.82
N ARG A 113 -1.67 11.52 -0.41
CA ARG A 113 -2.52 11.53 0.79
C ARG A 113 -3.93 11.02 0.53
N HIS A 114 -4.45 11.25 -0.67
CA HIS A 114 -5.84 10.97 -1.01
C HIS A 114 -6.01 9.88 -2.07
N GLY A 115 -4.94 9.41 -2.71
CA GLY A 115 -5.05 8.40 -3.77
C GLY A 115 -5.86 8.87 -4.96
N VAL A 116 -5.80 10.18 -5.27
CA VAL A 116 -6.49 10.77 -6.42
C VAL A 116 -5.48 11.52 -7.29
N LYS A 117 -5.48 11.25 -8.59
CA LYS A 117 -4.60 11.91 -9.56
C LYS A 117 -5.06 13.36 -9.82
N PRO A 118 -4.22 14.21 -10.43
CA PRO A 118 -4.61 15.58 -10.80
C PRO A 118 -5.85 15.65 -11.68
N ASN A 119 -6.04 14.66 -12.56
CA ASN A 119 -7.21 14.53 -13.44
C ASN A 119 -8.47 14.02 -12.73
N GLY A 120 -8.42 13.79 -11.41
CA GLY A 120 -9.54 13.32 -10.59
C GLY A 120 -9.73 11.80 -10.58
N ASN A 121 -8.98 11.03 -11.38
CA ASN A 121 -9.09 9.58 -11.35
C ASN A 121 -8.42 8.99 -10.10
N PRO A 122 -8.94 7.87 -9.56
CA PRO A 122 -8.25 7.17 -8.48
C PRO A 122 -6.85 6.71 -8.92
N VAL A 123 -5.93 6.77 -7.98
CA VAL A 123 -4.65 6.05 -8.05
C VAL A 123 -4.94 4.59 -7.75
N MET A 124 -4.41 3.72 -8.60
CA MET A 124 -4.64 2.30 -8.50
C MET A 124 -3.36 1.62 -8.01
N ILE A 125 -3.50 0.60 -7.17
CA ILE A 125 -2.43 -0.19 -6.53
C ILE A 125 -1.57 0.56 -5.51
N MET A 126 -1.23 1.84 -5.71
CA MET A 126 -0.47 2.62 -4.72
C MET A 126 -1.28 2.75 -3.41
N PRO A 127 -0.74 2.35 -2.25
CA PRO A 127 -1.46 2.30 -0.97
C PRO A 127 -1.52 3.68 -0.31
N SER A 128 -2.29 4.60 -0.90
CA SER A 128 -2.37 5.99 -0.39
C SER A 128 -3.01 6.06 1.00
N GLU A 129 -3.80 5.06 1.38
CA GLU A 129 -4.36 4.93 2.72
C GLU A 129 -3.28 4.84 3.80
N ASP A 130 -2.14 4.20 3.51
CA ASP A 130 -1.00 4.07 4.43
C ASP A 130 -0.27 5.41 4.66
N TYR A 131 -0.39 6.33 3.70
CA TYR A 131 0.26 7.64 3.71
C TYR A 131 -0.70 8.79 4.05
N SER A 132 -2.01 8.51 4.06
CA SER A 132 -3.06 9.51 4.30
C SER A 132 -2.91 10.27 5.62
N ARG A 133 -2.25 9.63 6.59
CA ARG A 133 -1.96 10.16 7.93
C ARG A 133 -0.53 10.68 8.11
N LEU A 134 0.27 10.85 7.06
CA LEU A 134 1.54 11.58 7.20
C LEU A 134 1.26 13.00 7.72
N SER A 135 2.09 13.56 8.59
CA SER A 135 1.92 14.96 8.99
C SER A 135 2.14 15.89 7.78
N ASP A 136 1.71 17.14 7.87
CA ASP A 136 2.01 18.11 6.80
C ASP A 136 3.51 18.39 6.67
N GLU A 137 4.26 18.30 7.77
CA GLU A 137 5.72 18.39 7.77
C GLU A 137 6.39 17.23 7.03
N ASP A 138 5.96 15.99 7.30
CA ASP A 138 6.50 14.81 6.63
C ASP A 138 6.09 14.75 5.16
N MET A 139 4.86 15.16 4.83
CA MET A 139 4.41 15.30 3.45
C MET A 139 5.23 16.37 2.71
N ALA A 140 5.47 17.52 3.34
CA ALA A 140 6.29 18.58 2.75
C ALA A 140 7.74 18.13 2.55
N ALA A 141 8.32 17.40 3.51
CA ALA A 141 9.65 16.82 3.40
C ALA A 141 9.74 15.82 2.23
N LEU A 142 8.78 14.89 2.16
CA LEU A 142 8.70 13.92 1.08
C LEU A 142 8.60 14.61 -0.29
N VAL A 143 7.71 15.59 -0.44
CA VAL A 143 7.56 16.35 -1.69
C VAL A 143 8.83 17.11 -2.05
N ALA A 144 9.48 17.76 -1.08
CA ALA A 144 10.74 18.47 -1.31
C ALA A 144 11.84 17.56 -1.86
N TYR A 145 11.91 16.31 -1.38
CA TYR A 145 12.82 15.30 -1.93
C TYR A 145 12.41 14.84 -3.33
N LEU A 146 11.12 14.56 -3.54
CA LEU A 146 10.60 14.08 -4.83
C LEU A 146 10.83 15.10 -5.97
N GLU A 147 10.63 16.39 -5.71
CA GLU A 147 10.86 17.46 -6.69
C GLU A 147 12.34 17.63 -7.06
N GLN A 148 13.27 17.14 -6.23
CA GLN A 148 14.71 17.20 -6.46
C GLN A 148 15.29 15.89 -7.01
N MET A 149 14.48 14.86 -7.22
CA MET A 149 14.94 13.62 -7.81
C MET A 149 15.54 13.88 -9.19
N ARG A 150 16.71 13.29 -9.42
CA ARG A 150 17.39 13.38 -10.72
C ARG A 150 16.43 12.88 -11.82
N PRO A 151 16.17 13.67 -12.87
CA PRO A 151 15.37 13.22 -14.00
C PRO A 151 16.00 12.00 -14.66
N VAL A 152 15.25 10.90 -14.74
CA VAL A 152 15.68 9.67 -15.41
C VAL A 152 14.62 9.22 -16.41
N SER A 153 15.04 8.49 -17.44
CA SER A 153 14.10 7.75 -18.28
C SER A 153 13.66 6.50 -17.53
N GLY A 154 12.36 6.29 -17.40
CA GLY A 154 11.83 5.21 -16.58
C GLY A 154 10.57 4.57 -17.14
N ALA A 155 9.99 3.69 -16.34
CA ALA A 155 8.85 2.89 -16.70
C ALA A 155 7.56 3.70 -16.83
N LYS A 156 6.67 3.29 -17.75
CA LYS A 156 5.29 3.79 -17.80
C LYS A 156 4.43 3.01 -16.81
N ALA A 157 3.40 3.67 -16.27
CA ALA A 157 2.41 3.00 -15.44
C ALA A 157 1.70 1.91 -16.25
N VAL A 158 1.66 0.69 -15.71
CA VAL A 158 0.87 -0.43 -16.26
C VAL A 158 0.07 -1.04 -15.13
N ILE A 159 -1.24 -1.18 -15.35
CA ILE A 159 -2.15 -1.83 -14.41
C ILE A 159 -3.03 -2.75 -15.24
N ASP A 160 -2.52 -3.96 -15.43
CA ASP A 160 -3.25 -5.05 -16.08
C ASP A 160 -3.62 -6.08 -15.02
N VAL A 161 -4.91 -6.18 -14.76
CA VAL A 161 -5.47 -7.05 -13.72
C VAL A 161 -6.51 -7.98 -14.37
N PRO A 162 -6.56 -9.26 -13.95
CA PRO A 162 -7.51 -10.22 -14.50
C PRO A 162 -8.97 -9.75 -14.37
N VAL A 163 -9.82 -10.19 -15.29
CA VAL A 163 -11.26 -9.86 -15.30
C VAL A 163 -11.94 -10.16 -13.95
N PRO A 164 -11.67 -11.29 -13.26
CA PRO A 164 -12.23 -11.52 -11.93
C PRO A 164 -11.88 -10.43 -10.91
N VAL A 165 -10.64 -9.91 -10.94
CA VAL A 165 -10.20 -8.82 -10.05
C VAL A 165 -10.93 -7.51 -10.40
N LYS A 166 -11.09 -7.20 -11.69
CA LYS A 166 -11.89 -6.04 -12.14
C LYS A 166 -13.34 -6.12 -11.66
N ALA A 167 -13.94 -7.31 -11.73
CA ALA A 167 -15.29 -7.56 -11.24
C ALA A 167 -15.39 -7.39 -9.72
N LEU A 168 -14.45 -7.95 -8.95
CA LEU A 168 -14.40 -7.75 -7.49
C LEU A 168 -14.27 -6.28 -7.09
N TYR A 169 -13.48 -5.51 -7.83
CA TYR A 169 -13.37 -4.06 -7.66
C TYR A 169 -14.67 -3.33 -8.02
N ALA A 170 -15.31 -3.71 -9.13
CA ALA A 170 -16.59 -3.16 -9.56
C ALA A 170 -17.70 -3.33 -8.51
N PHE A 171 -17.74 -4.50 -7.87
CA PHE A 171 -18.72 -4.83 -6.83
C PHE A 171 -18.28 -4.43 -5.41
N GLY A 172 -17.16 -3.72 -5.25
CA GLY A 172 -16.73 -3.15 -3.97
C GLY A 172 -16.14 -4.13 -2.97
N VAL A 173 -15.86 -5.37 -3.38
CA VAL A 173 -15.09 -6.35 -2.58
C VAL A 173 -13.65 -5.86 -2.44
N ILE A 174 -13.09 -5.34 -3.54
CA ILE A 174 -11.83 -4.62 -3.55
C ILE A 174 -12.15 -3.13 -3.63
N LYS A 175 -11.49 -2.34 -2.79
CA LYS A 175 -11.61 -0.88 -2.74
C LYS A 175 -10.27 -0.25 -3.08
N ASP A 176 -10.29 0.81 -3.87
CA ASP A 176 -9.10 1.64 -4.05
C ASP A 176 -8.88 2.56 -2.83
N ALA A 177 -7.71 3.18 -2.74
CA ALA A 177 -7.32 3.99 -1.60
C ALA A 177 -8.33 5.13 -1.31
N SER A 178 -8.84 5.78 -2.35
CA SER A 178 -9.79 6.90 -2.21
C SER A 178 -11.13 6.47 -1.60
N GLU A 179 -11.49 5.18 -1.66
CA GLU A 179 -12.70 4.68 -0.99
C GLU A 179 -12.48 4.34 0.49
N LYS A 180 -11.21 4.20 0.91
CA LYS A 180 -10.82 3.84 2.28
C LYS A 180 -10.45 5.05 3.13
N ILE A 181 -10.05 6.15 2.49
CA ILE A 181 -9.59 7.36 3.14
C ILE A 181 -10.79 8.24 3.51
N ASP A 182 -10.83 8.67 4.76
CA ASP A 182 -11.68 9.80 5.14
C ASP A 182 -11.01 11.11 4.73
N HIS A 183 -11.45 11.65 3.60
CA HIS A 183 -10.89 12.85 3.00
C HIS A 183 -11.18 14.14 3.78
N ALA A 184 -12.15 14.11 4.71
CA ALA A 184 -12.50 15.27 5.52
C ALA A 184 -11.61 15.40 6.77
N LEU A 185 -10.88 14.35 7.15
CA LEU A 185 -9.98 14.40 8.29
C LEU A 185 -8.83 15.36 8.02
N ALA A 186 -8.59 16.26 8.98
CA ALA A 186 -7.38 17.05 8.99
C ALA A 186 -6.13 16.14 9.06
N PRO A 187 -5.04 16.48 8.35
CA PRO A 187 -3.73 15.91 8.57
C PRO A 187 -3.39 15.96 10.06
N PRO A 188 -2.78 14.90 10.61
CA PRO A 188 -2.32 14.94 11.98
C PRO A 188 -1.21 15.98 12.14
N GLN A 189 -1.09 16.47 13.37
CA GLN A 189 0.05 17.29 13.75
C GLN A 189 1.35 16.50 13.59
N ALA A 190 2.45 17.22 13.39
CA ALA A 190 3.78 16.63 13.41
C ALA A 190 3.98 15.82 14.69
N MET A 191 4.47 14.59 14.53
CA MET A 191 4.74 13.68 15.63
C MET A 191 6.26 13.68 15.84
N PRO A 192 6.78 14.26 16.93
CA PRO A 192 8.20 14.24 17.22
C PRO A 192 8.71 12.79 17.31
N ALA A 193 9.86 12.53 16.68
CA ALA A 193 10.48 11.23 16.73
C ALA A 193 10.86 10.88 18.18
N ALA A 194 10.25 9.83 18.72
CA ALA A 194 10.48 9.38 20.08
C ALA A 194 10.13 7.90 20.23
N VAL A 195 10.78 7.20 21.17
CA VAL A 195 10.47 5.80 21.49
C VAL A 195 9.21 5.75 22.36
N THR A 196 8.06 6.01 21.74
CA THR A 196 6.75 5.99 22.39
C THR A 196 5.75 5.17 21.55
N PRO A 197 4.72 4.56 22.17
CA PRO A 197 3.67 3.88 21.42
C PRO A 197 2.91 4.79 20.43
N ALA A 198 2.74 6.07 20.74
CA ALA A 198 2.08 7.03 19.85
C ALA A 198 2.87 7.27 18.57
N TYR A 199 4.18 7.50 18.68
CA TYR A 199 5.06 7.60 17.51
C TYR A 199 5.18 6.25 16.79
N GLY A 200 5.22 5.14 17.53
CA GLY A 200 5.21 3.80 16.94
C GLY A 200 3.95 3.51 16.11
N ALA A 201 2.79 4.01 16.53
CA ALA A 201 1.55 3.90 15.76
C ALA A 201 1.64 4.66 14.43
N TYR A 202 2.23 5.86 14.46
CA TYR A 202 2.52 6.64 13.26
C TYR A 202 3.45 5.89 12.31
N VAL A 203 4.51 5.29 12.86
CA VAL A 203 5.47 4.48 12.08
C VAL A 203 4.81 3.21 11.52
N ALA A 204 3.86 2.61 12.23
CA ALA A 204 3.20 1.35 11.87
C ALA A 204 2.15 1.49 10.76
N ALA A 205 1.81 2.71 10.31
CA ALA A 205 0.77 2.94 9.30
C ALA A 205 0.98 2.07 8.04
N THR A 206 2.21 2.00 7.53
CA THR A 206 2.60 1.19 6.36
C THR A 206 2.59 -0.32 6.60
N CYS A 207 2.38 -0.78 7.83
CA CYS A 207 2.19 -2.21 8.13
C CYS A 207 0.73 -2.64 7.95
N THR A 208 -0.22 -1.71 8.10
CA THR A 208 -1.66 -2.02 8.17
C THR A 208 -2.25 -2.44 6.82
N GLY A 209 -1.69 -1.96 5.70
CA GLY A 209 -2.11 -2.38 4.35
C GLY A 209 -1.99 -3.90 4.13
N CYS A 210 -0.98 -4.55 4.72
CA CYS A 210 -0.80 -6.01 4.63
C CYS A 210 -1.27 -6.75 5.88
N HIS A 211 -1.01 -6.23 7.08
CA HIS A 211 -1.35 -6.90 8.34
C HIS A 211 -2.77 -6.62 8.82
N GLY A 212 -3.54 -5.79 8.11
CA GLY A 212 -4.87 -5.35 8.50
C GLY A 212 -4.84 -4.12 9.40
N ALA A 213 -5.93 -3.34 9.39
CA ALA A 213 -6.07 -2.13 10.21
C ALA A 213 -6.00 -2.42 11.73
N ASP A 214 -6.41 -3.63 12.13
CA ASP A 214 -6.34 -4.14 13.50
C ASP A 214 -5.08 -4.98 13.76
N LEU A 215 -4.19 -5.10 12.77
CA LEU A 215 -2.96 -5.90 12.82
C LEU A 215 -3.19 -7.38 13.15
N ALA A 216 -4.39 -7.90 12.86
CA ALA A 216 -4.76 -9.29 13.09
C ALA A 216 -4.16 -10.26 12.06
N GLY A 217 -3.63 -9.75 10.95
CA GLY A 217 -3.08 -10.54 9.84
C GLY A 217 -4.18 -11.12 8.94
N GLY A 218 -3.81 -12.14 8.16
CA GLY A 218 -4.73 -12.81 7.22
C GLY A 218 -4.39 -12.55 5.76
N ARG A 219 -5.33 -12.87 4.86
CA ARG A 219 -5.13 -12.64 3.42
C ARG A 219 -5.18 -11.16 3.10
N VAL A 220 -4.17 -10.67 2.38
CA VAL A 220 -4.13 -9.29 1.89
C VAL A 220 -5.19 -9.11 0.79
N PRO A 221 -6.19 -8.22 0.95
CA PRO A 221 -7.23 -8.03 -0.05
C PRO A 221 -6.66 -7.61 -1.41
N GLY A 222 -7.04 -8.31 -2.47
CA GLY A 222 -6.59 -8.02 -3.84
C GLY A 222 -5.16 -8.46 -4.18
N ALA A 223 -4.42 -9.05 -3.24
CA ALA A 223 -3.10 -9.62 -3.51
C ALA A 223 -3.21 -10.92 -4.33
N PRO A 224 -2.13 -11.30 -5.05
CA PRO A 224 -2.07 -12.58 -5.77
C PRO A 224 -2.36 -13.78 -4.85
N PRO A 225 -3.03 -14.85 -5.35
CA PRO A 225 -3.31 -16.05 -4.56
C PRO A 225 -2.06 -16.80 -4.05
N SER A 226 -0.91 -16.56 -4.69
CA SER A 226 0.40 -17.12 -4.34
C SER A 226 1.00 -16.48 -3.07
N TRP A 227 0.54 -15.29 -2.69
CA TRP A 227 1.07 -14.59 -1.52
C TRP A 227 0.63 -15.29 -0.22
N PRO A 228 1.56 -15.50 0.73
CA PRO A 228 1.20 -16.07 2.02
C PRO A 228 0.34 -15.07 2.82
N PRO A 229 -0.55 -15.55 3.71
CA PRO A 229 -1.24 -14.70 4.66
C PRO A 229 -0.25 -13.90 5.52
N ALA A 230 -0.55 -12.63 5.77
CA ALA A 230 0.19 -11.80 6.69
C ALA A 230 0.04 -12.32 8.13
N ALA A 231 1.11 -12.21 8.92
CA ALA A 231 1.10 -12.68 10.29
C ALA A 231 0.28 -11.76 11.22
N ARG A 232 -0.36 -12.34 12.24
CA ARG A 232 -0.95 -11.58 13.35
C ARG A 232 0.15 -10.91 14.17
N LEU A 233 0.08 -9.58 14.36
CA LEU A 233 1.08 -8.82 15.10
C LEU A 233 0.61 -8.40 16.50
N VAL A 234 -0.70 -8.25 16.72
CA VAL A 234 -1.24 -7.91 18.04
C VAL A 234 -0.82 -8.93 19.11
N PRO A 235 -0.65 -8.54 20.39
CA PRO A 235 -0.33 -9.43 21.50
C PRO A 235 -1.30 -10.62 21.65
N GLY A 236 -0.81 -11.71 22.25
CA GLY A 236 -1.60 -12.90 22.56
C GLY A 236 -1.20 -14.16 21.76
N LYS A 237 -2.00 -15.23 21.94
CA LYS A 237 -1.76 -16.54 21.33
C LYS A 237 -1.73 -16.43 19.79
N GLY A 238 -0.73 -17.05 19.17
CA GLY A 238 -0.55 -17.02 17.72
C GLY A 238 0.05 -15.73 17.15
N SER A 239 0.38 -14.74 17.98
CA SER A 239 1.11 -13.55 17.53
C SER A 239 2.52 -13.89 17.06
N ALA A 240 2.94 -13.34 15.92
CA ALA A 240 4.33 -13.41 15.48
C ALA A 240 5.27 -12.63 16.41
N MET A 241 4.76 -11.63 17.13
CA MET A 241 5.55 -10.84 18.09
C MET A 241 6.03 -11.65 19.29
N ASN A 242 5.49 -12.86 19.52
CA ASN A 242 5.98 -13.77 20.56
C ASN A 242 7.37 -14.33 20.25
N ARG A 243 7.80 -14.32 18.98
CA ARG A 243 9.16 -14.72 18.59
C ARG A 243 10.22 -13.64 18.89
N TYR A 244 9.78 -12.42 19.17
CA TYR A 244 10.65 -11.26 19.39
C TYR A 244 10.42 -10.72 20.82
N PRO A 245 11.12 -11.27 21.82
CA PRO A 245 10.98 -10.84 23.21
C PRO A 245 11.66 -9.50 23.49
N THR A 246 12.61 -9.10 22.65
CA THR A 246 13.33 -7.83 22.75
C THR A 246 13.18 -7.00 21.48
N ALA A 247 13.33 -5.68 21.62
CA ALA A 247 13.37 -4.78 20.47
C ALA A 247 14.53 -5.15 19.53
N ASP A 248 15.69 -5.50 20.06
CA ASP A 248 16.86 -5.85 19.25
C ASP A 248 16.62 -7.08 18.36
N ALA A 249 15.93 -8.11 18.87
CA ALA A 249 15.56 -9.28 18.07
C ALA A 249 14.57 -8.91 16.94
N PHE A 250 13.61 -8.03 17.23
CA PHE A 250 12.67 -7.51 16.22
C PHE A 250 13.39 -6.68 15.14
N MET A 251 14.31 -5.80 15.56
CA MET A 251 15.12 -4.99 14.65
C MET A 251 16.04 -5.84 13.77
N ALA A 252 16.67 -6.87 14.33
CA ALA A 252 17.50 -7.80 13.58
C ALA A 252 16.70 -8.47 12.45
N MET A 253 15.45 -8.86 12.74
CA MET A 253 14.55 -9.40 11.71
C MET A 253 14.21 -8.39 10.63
N LEU A 254 13.85 -7.15 10.98
CA LEU A 254 13.53 -6.12 9.98
C LEU A 254 14.72 -5.75 9.10
N ARG A 255 15.95 -5.82 9.63
CA ARG A 255 17.16 -5.57 8.86
C ARG A 255 17.53 -6.73 7.93
N THR A 256 17.34 -7.97 8.38
CA THR A 256 17.86 -9.17 7.69
C THR A 256 16.81 -9.92 6.89
N GLY A 257 15.52 -9.80 7.21
CA GLY A 257 14.46 -10.64 6.66
C GLY A 257 14.37 -12.06 7.24
N HIS A 258 15.11 -12.35 8.31
CA HIS A 258 15.19 -13.68 8.90
C HIS A 258 14.59 -13.71 10.31
N ARG A 259 13.95 -14.82 10.64
CA ARG A 259 13.45 -15.10 12.00
C ARG A 259 14.62 -15.43 12.93
N PRO A 260 14.42 -15.44 14.26
CA PRO A 260 15.47 -15.81 15.22
C PRO A 260 15.98 -17.25 15.05
N ASP A 261 15.17 -18.14 14.47
CA ASP A 261 15.56 -19.52 14.13
C ASP A 261 16.32 -19.64 12.79
N GLY A 262 16.64 -18.51 12.15
CA GLY A 262 17.33 -18.46 10.86
C GLY A 262 16.44 -18.67 9.64
N SER A 263 15.16 -19.00 9.80
CA SER A 263 14.26 -19.19 8.65
C SER A 263 13.91 -17.85 7.99
N ALA A 264 13.86 -17.83 6.65
CA ALA A 264 13.50 -16.64 5.89
C ALA A 264 12.01 -16.29 6.01
N ILE A 265 11.70 -14.99 6.08
CA ILE A 265 10.34 -14.46 5.93
C ILE A 265 10.08 -14.22 4.44
N SER A 266 8.82 -14.32 4.02
CA SER A 266 8.43 -14.09 2.63
C SER A 266 8.93 -12.72 2.13
N PRO A 267 9.51 -12.63 0.92
CA PRO A 267 9.99 -11.36 0.35
C PRO A 267 8.86 -10.41 -0.05
N VAL A 268 7.59 -10.81 0.12
CA VAL A 268 6.44 -9.90 0.05
C VAL A 268 6.54 -8.80 1.10
N MET A 269 7.12 -9.09 2.27
CA MET A 269 7.40 -8.09 3.28
C MET A 269 8.59 -7.21 2.82
N PRO A 270 8.46 -5.86 2.80
CA PRO A 270 9.42 -4.96 2.16
C PRO A 270 10.69 -4.71 3.00
N PHE A 271 11.53 -5.73 3.13
CA PHE A 271 12.77 -5.65 3.92
C PHE A 271 13.81 -4.68 3.35
N GLY A 272 13.73 -4.30 2.07
CA GLY A 272 14.60 -3.28 1.49
C GLY A 272 14.35 -1.90 2.08
N SER A 273 13.09 -1.57 2.37
CA SER A 273 12.71 -0.37 3.12
C SER A 273 12.97 -0.49 4.61
N PHE A 274 12.59 -1.61 5.23
CA PHE A 274 12.68 -1.73 6.69
C PHE A 274 14.12 -1.71 7.23
N ARG A 275 15.10 -2.19 6.44
CA ARG A 275 16.52 -2.09 6.82
C ARG A 275 17.07 -0.66 6.82
N GLN A 276 16.39 0.28 6.16
CA GLN A 276 16.76 1.70 6.13
C GLN A 276 16.18 2.50 7.29
N MET A 277 15.29 1.90 8.09
CA MET A 277 14.68 2.57 9.23
C MET A 277 15.72 2.82 10.33
N ASN A 278 15.67 4.02 10.91
CA ASN A 278 16.52 4.38 12.03
C ASN A 278 16.11 3.60 13.30
N GLU A 279 16.96 3.63 14.32
CA GLU A 279 16.73 2.89 15.56
C GLU A 279 15.52 3.40 16.36
N THR A 280 15.29 4.72 16.38
CA THR A 280 14.17 5.34 17.07
C THR A 280 12.84 4.82 16.54
N ASP A 281 12.66 4.82 15.21
CA ASP A 281 11.45 4.35 14.54
C ASP A 281 11.21 2.86 14.82
N LEU A 282 12.28 2.05 14.73
CA LEU A 282 12.16 0.62 14.95
C LEU A 282 11.82 0.27 16.41
N ARG A 283 12.42 0.96 17.39
CA ARG A 283 12.10 0.79 18.82
C ARG A 283 10.69 1.28 19.13
N ALA A 284 10.27 2.41 18.56
CA ALA A 284 8.91 2.94 18.72
C ALA A 284 7.88 1.98 18.12
N LEU A 285 8.12 1.48 16.90
CA LEU A 285 7.29 0.48 16.23
C LEU A 285 7.14 -0.78 17.10
N TYR A 286 8.26 -1.29 17.64
CA TYR A 286 8.22 -2.43 18.56
C TYR A 286 7.37 -2.14 19.81
N ALA A 287 7.55 -0.98 20.44
CA ALA A 287 6.79 -0.57 21.61
C ALA A 287 5.29 -0.52 21.32
N TYR A 288 4.89 0.06 20.19
CA TYR A 288 3.50 0.12 19.74
C TYR A 288 2.90 -1.28 19.49
N LEU A 289 3.61 -2.14 18.76
CA LEU A 289 3.13 -3.50 18.46
C LEU A 289 2.97 -4.36 19.72
N LYS A 290 3.72 -4.08 20.79
CA LYS A 290 3.53 -4.73 22.10
C LYS A 290 2.39 -4.12 22.92
N SER A 291 2.00 -2.87 22.66
CA SER A 291 0.95 -2.18 23.42
C SER A 291 -0.44 -2.25 22.79
N VAL A 292 -0.55 -2.54 21.49
CA VAL A 292 -1.86 -2.61 20.82
C VAL A 292 -2.77 -3.66 21.49
N PRO A 293 -4.07 -3.36 21.72
CA PRO A 293 -4.98 -4.33 22.33
C PRO A 293 -5.08 -5.59 21.46
N GLY A 294 -4.79 -6.75 22.05
CA GLY A 294 -5.03 -8.03 21.39
C GLY A 294 -6.53 -8.31 21.33
N THR A 295 -7.16 -8.19 20.16
CA THR A 295 -8.48 -8.79 19.97
C THR A 295 -8.32 -10.31 20.03
N ALA A 296 -9.02 -10.95 20.97
CA ALA A 296 -9.10 -12.40 21.03
C ALA A 296 -9.80 -12.88 19.76
N LEU A 297 -9.25 -13.92 19.12
CA LEU A 297 -9.83 -14.55 17.94
C LEU A 297 -11.30 -14.90 18.23
N ALA A 298 -12.25 -14.17 17.64
CA ALA A 298 -13.58 -14.72 17.42
C ALA A 298 -13.37 -15.87 16.42
N GLN A 299 -13.39 -17.09 16.95
CA GLN A 299 -13.39 -18.31 16.16
C GLN A 299 -14.49 -18.20 15.11
N ARG A 300 -14.12 -18.13 13.83
CA ARG A 300 -15.00 -18.30 12.69
C ARG A 300 -14.34 -19.27 11.73
#